data_AF-A0A1M3KS44-F1
#
_entry.id   AF-A0A1M3KS44-F1
#
_cell.length_a   1.000
_cell.length_b   1.000
_cell.length_c   1.000
_cell.angle_alpha   90.00
_cell.angle_beta   90.00
_cell.angle_gamma   90.00
#
_symmetry.space_group_name_H-M   'P 1'
#
loop_
_entity.id
_entity.type
_entity.pdbx_description
1 polymer ?
#
loop_
_entity_poly.entity_id
_entity_poly.type
_entity_poly.pdbx_seq_one_letter_code
_entity_poly.pdbx_strand_id
1 'polypeptide(L)'
;MNLKSLLAAGLTFAALALPLGAVAQDAAAPSAATDQVLSPSGTAGTPAAATPDQNWLKICDPLEDGKRACIMRQVVVTQNNQFLGSFLLRDDPGQESRLLAVAAVPLGVLLPFGVTWQIDGGKPVRVPYMLCDPQSCATQLVINEAYVNSLKKGGKLTLTAKNRKNEDLTITINLAGFTAVYDGEAALTFDEFSKNASGEAALEKILQDRAEAARQKLSSEEPAPAQ
;
A
#
# COMPACT_ATOMS: atom_id res chain seq x y z
N MET A 1 -53.71 -27.70 -42.31
CA MET A 1 -54.22 -26.50 -41.62
C MET A 1 -53.04 -25.55 -41.43
N ASN A 2 -52.74 -24.53 -42.24
CA ASN A 2 -53.53 -23.52 -42.98
C ASN A 2 -54.26 -22.50 -42.09
N LEU A 3 -53.61 -21.35 -41.84
CA LEU A 3 -54.13 -19.96 -41.77
C LEU A 3 -52.88 -19.04 -41.53
N LYS A 4 -52.34 -18.25 -42.47
CA LYS A 4 -52.82 -16.97 -43.07
C LYS A 4 -53.31 -15.97 -42.00
N SER A 5 -52.99 -14.68 -41.94
CA SER A 5 -52.12 -13.70 -42.61
C SER A 5 -52.44 -12.32 -41.95
N LEU A 6 -51.67 -11.24 -42.24
CA LEU A 6 -51.94 -9.78 -42.05
C LEU A 6 -51.51 -9.18 -40.68
N LEU A 7 -50.82 -8.04 -40.52
CA LEU A 7 -50.49 -6.82 -41.30
C LEU A 7 -49.03 -6.40 -40.98
N ALA A 8 -48.13 -5.99 -41.90
CA ALA A 8 -48.05 -4.75 -42.70
C ALA A 8 -47.89 -3.44 -41.90
N ALA A 9 -46.64 -2.96 -41.73
CA ALA A 9 -46.27 -1.54 -41.69
C ALA A 9 -44.75 -1.41 -41.89
N GLY A 10 -44.35 -0.95 -43.08
CA GLY A 10 -42.96 -0.68 -43.43
C GLY A 10 -42.50 0.70 -42.94
N LEU A 11 -41.22 0.80 -42.58
CA LEU A 11 -40.48 2.06 -42.50
C LEU A 11 -39.14 1.83 -43.19
N THR A 12 -39.10 2.24 -44.45
CA THR A 12 -37.91 2.38 -45.28
C THR A 12 -37.06 3.53 -44.73
N PHE A 13 -35.91 3.25 -44.14
CA PHE A 13 -34.84 4.24 -43.97
C PHE A 13 -33.93 4.21 -45.19
N ALA A 14 -34.02 5.29 -45.97
CA ALA A 14 -33.22 5.51 -47.16
C ALA A 14 -31.74 5.71 -46.80
N ALA A 15 -30.88 4.90 -47.41
CA ALA A 15 -29.45 5.15 -47.49
C ALA A 15 -29.18 6.27 -48.50
N LEU A 16 -28.55 7.36 -48.06
CA LEU A 16 -27.89 8.31 -48.96
C LEU A 16 -26.38 8.13 -48.83
N ALA A 17 -25.78 7.75 -49.96
CA ALA A 17 -24.35 7.83 -50.22
C ALA A 17 -24.09 8.84 -51.37
N LEU A 18 -22.84 9.32 -51.43
CA LEU A 18 -22.11 10.00 -52.54
C LEU A 18 -21.84 11.54 -52.32
N PRO A 19 -20.80 12.14 -52.96
CA PRO A 19 -19.41 12.17 -52.45
C PRO A 19 -18.63 13.49 -52.76
N LEU A 20 -17.32 13.50 -52.43
CA LEU A 20 -16.18 14.25 -53.00
C LEU A 20 -16.23 15.80 -53.09
N GLY A 21 -15.35 16.42 -52.29
CA GLY A 21 -14.83 17.77 -52.51
C GLY A 21 -13.51 17.97 -51.76
N ALA A 22 -12.40 17.93 -52.49
CA ALA A 22 -11.04 18.13 -52.01
C ALA A 22 -10.76 19.60 -51.67
N VAL A 23 -10.03 19.88 -50.58
CA VAL A 23 -9.18 21.07 -50.48
C VAL A 23 -7.81 20.71 -49.91
N ALA A 24 -6.82 21.07 -50.70
CA ALA A 24 -5.38 21.21 -50.52
C ALA A 24 -4.77 21.01 -49.12
N GLN A 25 -3.73 20.16 -49.11
CA GLN A 25 -2.57 20.31 -48.24
C GLN A 25 -1.88 21.64 -48.57
N ASP A 26 -1.80 22.55 -47.61
CA ASP A 26 -0.76 23.57 -47.59
C ASP A 26 0.17 23.28 -46.40
N ALA A 27 1.44 23.10 -46.74
CA ALA A 27 2.50 22.77 -45.82
C ALA A 27 2.90 24.01 -45.02
N ALA A 28 2.37 24.15 -43.81
CA ALA A 28 2.93 25.03 -42.81
C ALA A 28 4.04 24.29 -42.05
N ALA A 29 5.29 24.70 -42.29
CA ALA A 29 6.45 24.30 -41.51
C ALA A 29 6.22 24.49 -40.00
N PRO A 30 6.69 23.57 -39.14
CA PRO A 30 6.67 23.81 -37.70
C PRO A 30 7.67 24.93 -37.40
N SER A 31 7.15 26.08 -37.00
CA SER A 31 7.92 27.13 -36.34
C SER A 31 8.57 26.53 -35.09
N ALA A 32 9.89 26.61 -35.02
CA ALA A 32 10.67 26.26 -33.85
C ALA A 32 10.35 27.24 -32.72
N ALA A 33 9.34 26.92 -31.91
CA ALA A 33 9.20 27.47 -30.57
C ALA A 33 10.24 26.78 -29.69
N THR A 34 11.26 27.55 -29.32
CA THR A 34 12.25 27.16 -28.33
C THR A 34 11.56 27.19 -26.97
N ASP A 35 10.96 26.07 -26.56
CA ASP A 35 10.56 25.87 -25.17
C ASP A 35 11.83 25.77 -24.33
N GLN A 36 12.15 26.88 -23.69
CA GLN A 36 13.11 26.96 -22.62
C GLN A 36 12.69 25.96 -21.53
N VAL A 37 13.41 24.85 -21.48
CA VAL A 37 13.40 23.91 -20.36
C VAL A 37 13.90 24.68 -19.14
N LEU A 38 12.96 25.26 -18.39
CA LEU A 38 13.18 25.63 -17.01
C LEU A 38 13.47 24.33 -16.27
N SER A 39 14.76 24.09 -16.05
CA SER A 39 15.25 23.04 -15.17
C SER A 39 14.68 23.29 -13.77
N PRO A 40 13.89 22.38 -13.17
CA PRO A 40 13.65 22.42 -11.75
C PRO A 40 14.91 21.91 -11.05
N SER A 41 15.90 22.79 -10.91
CA SER A 41 16.95 22.64 -9.90
C SER A 41 16.33 22.98 -8.56
N GLY A 42 15.60 22.01 -8.02
CA GLY A 42 15.03 22.02 -6.69
C GLY A 42 14.90 20.57 -6.28
N THR A 43 15.93 20.06 -5.61
CA THR A 43 15.93 18.75 -4.97
C THR A 43 14.86 18.77 -3.87
N ALA A 44 13.60 18.61 -4.27
CA ALA A 44 12.54 18.18 -3.38
C ALA A 44 12.90 16.74 -3.02
N GLY A 45 13.47 16.57 -1.83
CA GLY A 45 13.75 15.26 -1.28
C GLY A 45 12.50 14.42 -1.40
N THR A 46 12.57 13.37 -2.21
CA THR A 46 11.64 12.25 -2.12
C THR A 46 11.54 11.91 -0.64
N PRO A 47 10.34 11.87 -0.03
CA PRO A 47 10.20 11.36 1.32
C PRO A 47 10.94 10.03 1.35
N ALA A 48 11.89 9.87 2.27
CA ALA A 48 12.59 8.61 2.40
C ALA A 48 11.53 7.53 2.47
N ALA A 49 11.48 6.66 1.45
CA ALA A 49 10.58 5.52 1.47
C ALA A 49 10.85 4.81 2.79
N ALA A 50 9.80 4.61 3.60
CA ALA A 50 9.88 3.87 4.84
C ALA A 50 10.77 2.64 4.61
N THR A 51 11.87 2.56 5.35
CA THR A 51 12.82 1.47 5.16
C THR A 51 12.06 0.16 5.43
N PRO A 52 12.30 -0.93 4.66
CA PRO A 52 11.47 -2.14 4.72
C PRO A 52 11.37 -2.80 6.11
N ASP A 53 12.28 -2.45 7.01
CA ASP A 53 12.38 -2.85 8.42
C ASP A 53 11.40 -2.12 9.36
N GLN A 54 10.72 -1.06 8.92
CA GLN A 54 9.76 -0.26 9.70
C GLN A 54 8.32 -0.34 9.18
N ASN A 55 7.94 -1.44 8.51
CA ASN A 55 6.61 -1.59 7.90
C ASN A 55 5.52 -2.14 8.86
N TRP A 56 5.90 -2.54 10.07
CA TRP A 56 4.98 -3.11 11.05
C TRP A 56 4.53 -2.05 12.06
N LEU A 57 3.22 -1.85 12.13
CA LEU A 57 2.59 -1.06 13.18
C LEU A 57 2.06 -1.99 14.27
N LYS A 58 2.28 -1.64 15.54
CA LYS A 58 1.65 -2.28 16.69
C LYS A 58 0.91 -1.23 17.50
N ILE A 59 -0.27 -1.58 17.97
CA ILE A 59 -1.10 -0.78 18.87
C ILE A 59 -1.58 -1.73 19.96
N CYS A 60 -1.49 -1.32 21.22
CA CYS A 60 -1.89 -2.16 22.35
C CYS A 60 -2.72 -1.37 23.36
N ASP A 61 -3.90 -1.88 23.66
CA ASP A 61 -4.81 -1.33 24.67
C ASP A 61 -4.68 -2.12 25.99
N PRO A 62 -4.71 -1.44 27.15
CA PRO A 62 -4.69 -2.11 28.45
C PRO A 62 -6.01 -2.85 28.73
N LEU A 63 -5.93 -3.95 29.47
CA LEU A 63 -7.07 -4.73 29.96
C LEU A 63 -7.19 -4.62 31.48
N GLU A 64 -8.38 -4.91 32.03
CA GLU A 64 -8.68 -4.81 33.47
C GLU A 64 -7.80 -5.73 34.35
N ASP A 65 -7.31 -6.84 33.79
CA ASP A 65 -6.48 -7.84 34.48
C ASP A 65 -4.97 -7.51 34.44
N GLY A 66 -4.61 -6.32 33.99
CA GLY A 66 -3.21 -5.87 33.85
C GLY A 66 -2.50 -6.43 32.61
N LYS A 67 -3.19 -7.19 31.76
CA LYS A 67 -2.67 -7.58 30.43
C LYS A 67 -2.94 -6.49 29.40
N ARG A 68 -2.53 -6.75 28.15
CA ARG A 68 -2.77 -5.87 27.01
C ARG A 68 -3.34 -6.66 25.84
N ALA A 69 -4.29 -6.08 25.13
CA ALA A 69 -4.74 -6.56 23.83
C ALA A 69 -3.99 -5.79 22.75
N CYS A 70 -3.30 -6.49 21.87
CA CYS A 70 -2.47 -5.89 20.84
C CYS A 70 -2.96 -6.24 19.44
N ILE A 71 -2.85 -5.29 18.53
CA ILE A 71 -3.02 -5.47 17.10
C ILE A 71 -1.72 -5.08 16.42
N MET A 72 -1.23 -5.96 15.55
CA MET A 72 -0.09 -5.73 14.68
C MET A 72 -0.52 -5.78 13.23
N ARG A 73 -0.08 -4.83 12.42
CA ARG A 73 -0.49 -4.74 11.02
C ARG A 73 0.64 -4.28 10.11
N GLN A 74 0.65 -4.84 8.90
CA GLN A 74 1.39 -4.31 7.77
C GLN A 74 0.46 -4.15 6.58
N VAL A 75 0.61 -3.04 5.86
CA VAL A 75 -0.12 -2.74 4.63
C VAL A 75 0.87 -2.69 3.48
N VAL A 76 0.50 -3.33 2.37
CA VAL A 76 1.26 -3.28 1.14
C VAL A 76 0.52 -2.35 0.18
N VAL A 77 1.23 -1.33 -0.30
CA VAL A 77 0.73 -0.37 -1.28
C VAL A 77 1.67 -0.29 -2.49
N THR A 78 1.16 0.17 -3.62
CA THR A 78 1.99 0.52 -4.79
C THR A 78 2.75 1.82 -4.55
N GLN A 79 3.67 2.17 -5.46
CA GLN A 79 4.35 3.47 -5.47
C GLN A 79 3.38 4.66 -5.57
N ASN A 80 2.18 4.44 -6.11
CA ASN A 80 1.13 5.45 -6.21
C ASN A 80 0.15 5.40 -5.03
N ASN A 81 0.54 4.79 -3.91
CA ASN A 81 -0.25 4.63 -2.68
C ASN A 81 -1.57 3.86 -2.86
N GLN A 82 -1.64 2.96 -3.85
CA GLN A 82 -2.80 2.10 -4.05
C GLN A 82 -2.69 0.84 -3.19
N PHE A 83 -3.76 0.47 -2.48
CA PHE A 83 -3.81 -0.76 -1.68
C PHE A 83 -3.59 -2.02 -2.54
N LEU A 84 -2.61 -2.84 -2.14
CA LEU A 84 -2.35 -4.16 -2.73
C LEU A 84 -2.73 -5.29 -1.78
N GLY A 85 -2.65 -5.09 -0.47
CA GLY A 85 -3.05 -6.09 0.51
C GLY A 85 -2.62 -5.71 1.92
N SER A 86 -3.02 -6.49 2.92
CA SER A 86 -2.52 -6.32 4.28
C SER A 86 -2.58 -7.61 5.07
N PHE A 87 -1.77 -7.68 6.12
CA PHE A 87 -1.84 -8.71 7.13
C PHE A 87 -1.94 -8.06 8.51
N LEU A 88 -2.85 -8.57 9.32
CA LEU A 88 -3.11 -8.16 10.68
C LEU A 88 -3.04 -9.37 11.60
N LEU A 89 -2.36 -9.25 12.73
CA LEU A 89 -2.38 -10.21 13.82
C LEU A 89 -2.91 -9.51 15.07
N ARG A 90 -3.98 -10.05 15.64
CA ARG A 90 -4.48 -9.68 16.96
C ARG A 90 -4.01 -10.70 17.99
N ASP A 91 -3.46 -10.21 19.08
CA ASP A 91 -3.18 -10.95 20.31
C ASP A 91 -3.99 -10.32 21.45
N ASP A 92 -5.14 -10.92 21.75
CA ASP A 92 -6.08 -10.40 22.75
C ASP A 92 -6.38 -11.48 23.80
N PRO A 93 -5.70 -11.46 24.97
CA PRO A 93 -5.91 -12.48 25.99
C PRO A 93 -7.28 -12.41 26.66
N GLY A 94 -8.08 -11.36 26.43
CA GLY A 94 -9.46 -11.23 26.92
C GLY A 94 -10.50 -11.95 26.05
N GLN A 95 -10.08 -12.56 24.93
CA GLN A 95 -10.98 -13.16 23.94
C GLN A 95 -10.72 -14.67 23.82
N GLU A 96 -11.76 -15.46 23.57
CA GLU A 96 -11.64 -16.92 23.40
C GLU A 96 -10.65 -17.27 22.27
N SER A 97 -10.74 -16.56 21.14
CA SER A 97 -9.77 -16.63 20.05
C SER A 97 -8.67 -15.59 20.25
N ARG A 98 -7.80 -15.82 21.24
CA ARG A 98 -6.71 -14.89 21.60
C ARG A 98 -5.89 -14.45 20.39
N LEU A 99 -5.37 -15.42 19.64
CA LEU A 99 -4.55 -15.17 18.46
C LEU A 99 -5.39 -15.29 17.19
N LEU A 100 -5.64 -14.16 16.55
CA LEU A 100 -6.46 -14.07 15.35
C LEU A 100 -5.70 -13.33 14.24
N ALA A 101 -5.50 -13.99 13.11
CA ALA A 101 -4.88 -13.38 11.95
C ALA A 101 -5.92 -13.05 10.88
N VAL A 102 -5.78 -11.88 10.26
CA VAL A 102 -6.63 -11.40 9.17
C VAL A 102 -5.73 -10.97 8.02
N ALA A 103 -5.98 -11.51 6.82
CA ALA A 103 -5.34 -11.03 5.61
C ALA A 103 -6.38 -10.47 4.66
N ALA A 104 -6.11 -9.28 4.12
CA ALA A 104 -6.98 -8.62 3.17
C ALA A 104 -6.30 -8.49 1.81
N VAL A 105 -7.06 -8.77 0.76
CA VAL A 105 -6.65 -8.65 -0.64
C VAL A 105 -7.59 -7.70 -1.38
N PRO A 106 -7.19 -7.15 -2.54
CA PRO A 106 -8.03 -6.24 -3.31
C PRO A 106 -9.32 -6.91 -3.81
N LEU A 107 -10.25 -6.07 -4.28
CA LEU A 107 -11.48 -6.54 -4.93
C LEU A 107 -11.21 -7.25 -6.26
N GLY A 108 -12.23 -7.95 -6.78
CA GLY A 108 -12.14 -8.68 -8.05
C GLY A 108 -11.56 -10.08 -7.93
N VAL A 109 -11.55 -10.63 -6.71
CA VAL A 109 -11.14 -12.00 -6.40
C VAL A 109 -12.31 -12.98 -6.46
N LEU A 110 -12.00 -14.25 -6.72
CA LEU A 110 -12.97 -15.34 -6.74
C LEU A 110 -13.12 -15.97 -5.35
N LEU A 111 -14.26 -15.70 -4.70
CA LEU A 111 -14.54 -16.14 -3.34
C LEU A 111 -14.39 -17.66 -3.10
N PRO A 112 -14.86 -18.55 -4.01
CA PRO A 112 -14.73 -19.99 -3.79
C PRO A 112 -13.27 -20.45 -3.65
N PHE A 113 -12.31 -19.69 -4.20
CA PHE A 113 -10.89 -20.01 -4.14
C PHE A 113 -10.21 -19.64 -2.82
N GLY A 114 -10.84 -18.83 -1.96
CA GLY A 114 -10.19 -18.31 -0.75
C GLY A 114 -8.89 -17.56 -1.07
N VAL A 115 -8.02 -17.47 -0.06
CA VAL A 115 -6.65 -16.98 -0.18
C VAL A 115 -5.71 -18.05 0.37
N THR A 116 -4.67 -18.38 -0.38
CA THR A 116 -3.60 -19.26 0.10
C THR A 116 -2.56 -18.42 0.84
N TRP A 117 -2.26 -18.78 2.08
CA TRP A 117 -1.25 -18.16 2.92
C TRP A 117 -0.03 -19.09 2.99
N GLN A 118 1.16 -18.57 2.72
CA GLN A 118 2.39 -19.33 2.76
C GLN A 118 3.53 -18.50 3.35
N ILE A 119 4.16 -19.00 4.42
CA ILE A 119 5.35 -18.37 4.99
C ILE A 119 6.56 -18.98 4.29
N ASP A 120 7.33 -18.17 3.58
CA ASP A 120 8.48 -18.57 2.76
C ASP A 120 8.18 -19.79 1.87
N GLY A 121 8.91 -20.90 2.03
CA GLY A 121 8.67 -22.18 1.35
C GLY A 121 7.89 -23.19 2.18
N GLY A 122 7.27 -22.76 3.28
CA GLY A 122 6.50 -23.61 4.19
C GLY A 122 5.22 -24.17 3.55
N LYS A 123 4.49 -25.00 4.32
CA LYS A 123 3.23 -25.59 3.85
C LYS A 123 2.16 -24.50 3.65
N PRO A 124 1.59 -24.36 2.44
CA PRO A 124 0.52 -23.40 2.20
C PRO A 124 -0.77 -23.81 2.93
N VAL A 125 -1.50 -22.81 3.42
CA VAL A 125 -2.82 -22.97 4.06
C VAL A 125 -3.84 -22.17 3.28
N ARG A 126 -4.93 -22.80 2.87
CA ARG A 126 -6.05 -22.11 2.22
C ARG A 126 -7.01 -21.58 3.28
N VAL A 127 -7.23 -20.27 3.27
CA VAL A 127 -8.13 -19.58 4.19
C VAL A 127 -9.33 -19.04 3.41
N PRO A 128 -10.58 -19.38 3.80
CA PRO A 128 -11.77 -18.86 3.13
C PRO A 128 -11.96 -17.37 3.43
N TYR A 129 -12.65 -16.67 2.52
CA TYR A 129 -13.08 -15.29 2.76
C TYR A 129 -14.14 -15.25 3.85
N MET A 130 -14.01 -14.28 4.75
CA MET A 130 -14.99 -13.99 5.79
C MET A 130 -15.94 -12.87 5.37
N LEU A 131 -15.40 -11.79 4.83
CA LEU A 131 -16.15 -10.59 4.47
C LEU A 131 -15.42 -9.82 3.37
N CYS A 132 -16.17 -9.21 2.47
CA CYS A 132 -15.66 -8.17 1.59
C CYS A 132 -16.34 -6.85 1.94
N ASP A 133 -15.53 -5.81 2.15
CA ASP A 133 -15.97 -4.43 2.27
C ASP A 133 -15.78 -3.70 0.92
N PRO A 134 -16.16 -2.42 0.78
CA PRO A 134 -16.00 -1.67 -0.46
C PRO A 134 -14.54 -1.45 -0.92
N GLN A 135 -13.54 -1.83 -0.12
CA GLN A 135 -12.12 -1.61 -0.39
C GLN A 135 -11.35 -2.93 -0.57
N SER A 136 -11.74 -3.99 0.14
CA SER A 136 -10.98 -5.23 0.21
C SER A 136 -11.83 -6.46 0.57
N CYS A 137 -11.31 -7.64 0.24
CA CYS A 137 -11.84 -8.92 0.70
C CYS A 137 -10.91 -9.53 1.74
N ALA A 138 -11.44 -9.83 2.93
CA ALA A 138 -10.69 -10.31 4.06
C ALA A 138 -10.89 -11.81 4.30
N THR A 139 -9.82 -12.46 4.73
CA THR A 139 -9.77 -13.84 5.21
C THR A 139 -9.34 -13.84 6.67
N GLN A 140 -9.81 -14.79 7.46
CA GLN A 140 -9.52 -14.86 8.90
C GLN A 140 -9.14 -16.27 9.29
N LEU A 141 -8.12 -16.38 10.14
CA LEU A 141 -7.66 -17.64 10.70
C LEU A 141 -7.35 -17.45 12.19
N VAL A 142 -7.95 -18.29 13.04
CA VAL A 142 -7.47 -18.45 14.42
C VAL A 142 -6.16 -19.21 14.35
N ILE A 143 -5.09 -18.61 14.83
CA ILE A 143 -3.76 -19.20 14.78
C ILE A 143 -3.30 -19.62 16.18
N ASN A 144 -2.17 -20.30 16.25
CA ASN A 144 -1.54 -20.70 17.50
C ASN A 144 -0.12 -20.10 17.61
N GLU A 145 0.48 -20.27 18.79
CA GLU A 145 1.85 -19.81 19.07
C GLU A 145 2.89 -20.38 18.08
N ALA A 146 2.69 -21.60 17.56
CA ALA A 146 3.59 -22.19 16.57
C ALA A 146 3.56 -21.45 15.23
N TYR A 147 2.38 -20.95 14.83
CA TYR A 147 2.24 -20.12 13.64
C TYR A 147 2.88 -18.74 13.85
N VAL A 148 2.67 -18.12 15.02
CA VAL A 148 3.35 -16.86 15.38
C VAL A 148 4.87 -17.04 15.34
N ASN A 149 5.39 -18.13 15.90
CA ASN A 149 6.81 -18.45 15.84
C ASN A 149 7.31 -18.68 14.40
N SER A 150 6.46 -19.16 13.50
CA SER A 150 6.78 -19.29 12.08
C SER A 150 6.86 -17.91 11.41
N LEU A 151 5.95 -16.99 11.75
CA LEU A 151 6.03 -15.59 11.29
C LEU A 151 7.30 -14.89 11.80
N LYS A 152 7.68 -15.12 13.06
CA LYS A 152 8.90 -14.55 13.66
C LYS A 152 10.20 -15.02 12.99
N LYS A 153 10.22 -16.27 12.53
CA LYS A 153 11.40 -16.87 11.86
C LYS A 153 11.39 -16.63 10.36
N GLY A 154 10.23 -16.31 9.79
CA GLY A 154 10.06 -16.20 8.36
C GLY A 154 10.61 -14.89 7.78
N GLY A 155 10.92 -14.91 6.49
CA GLY A 155 11.33 -13.72 5.74
C GLY A 155 10.15 -13.03 5.06
N LYS A 156 9.19 -13.79 4.55
CA LYS A 156 7.99 -13.26 3.90
C LYS A 156 6.76 -14.15 4.11
N LEU A 157 5.59 -13.51 4.14
CA LEU A 157 4.30 -14.17 4.04
C LEU A 157 3.70 -13.84 2.66
N THR A 158 3.47 -14.87 1.86
CA THR A 158 2.84 -14.77 0.55
C THR A 158 1.36 -15.09 0.65
N LEU A 159 0.54 -14.19 0.14
CA LEU A 159 -0.91 -14.32 0.02
C LEU A 159 -1.26 -14.48 -1.47
N THR A 160 -1.94 -15.55 -1.83
CA THR A 160 -2.31 -15.83 -3.22
C THR A 160 -3.82 -15.97 -3.34
N ALA A 161 -4.44 -15.07 -4.09
CA ALA A 161 -5.86 -15.11 -4.45
C ALA A 161 -6.03 -15.36 -5.95
N LYS A 162 -7.22 -15.78 -6.40
CA LYS A 162 -7.56 -15.91 -7.82
C LYS A 162 -8.37 -14.72 -8.29
N ASN A 163 -7.98 -14.09 -9.41
CA ASN A 163 -8.77 -13.03 -10.04
C ASN A 163 -9.88 -13.61 -10.95
N ARG A 164 -10.72 -12.75 -11.53
CA ARG A 164 -11.81 -13.16 -12.45
C ARG A 164 -11.36 -13.92 -13.71
N LYS A 165 -10.07 -13.88 -14.07
CA LYS A 165 -9.47 -14.61 -15.19
C LYS A 165 -8.84 -15.94 -14.75
N ASN A 166 -9.01 -16.35 -13.50
CA ASN A 166 -8.33 -17.50 -12.86
C ASN A 166 -6.81 -17.35 -12.74
N GLU A 167 -6.27 -16.14 -12.87
CA GLU A 167 -4.85 -15.86 -12.67
C GLU A 167 -4.57 -15.61 -11.18
N ASP A 168 -3.33 -15.91 -10.76
CA ASP A 168 -2.89 -15.67 -9.39
C ASP A 168 -2.59 -14.20 -9.14
N LEU A 169 -3.30 -13.62 -8.18
CA LEU A 169 -2.97 -12.35 -7.55
C LEU A 169 -2.11 -12.64 -6.32
N THR A 170 -0.82 -12.34 -6.42
CA THR A 170 0.15 -12.63 -5.36
C THR A 170 0.55 -11.34 -4.64
N ILE A 171 0.35 -11.32 -3.33
CA ILE A 171 0.77 -10.24 -2.43
C ILE A 171 1.86 -10.79 -1.52
N THR A 172 2.95 -10.06 -1.36
CA THR A 172 4.03 -10.44 -0.44
C THR A 172 4.09 -9.45 0.70
N ILE A 173 3.93 -9.96 1.92
CA ILE A 173 4.12 -9.25 3.18
C ILE A 173 5.55 -9.50 3.66
N ASN A 174 6.31 -8.44 3.92
CA ASN A 174 7.68 -8.58 4.43
C ASN A 174 7.66 -8.89 5.94
N LEU A 175 8.26 -9.98 6.39
CA LEU A 175 8.30 -10.32 7.81
C LEU A 175 9.49 -9.70 8.55
N ALA A 176 10.37 -8.97 7.85
CA ALA A 176 11.42 -8.18 8.49
C ALA A 176 10.82 -7.22 9.53
N GLY A 177 11.43 -7.14 10.71
CA GLY A 177 10.95 -6.32 11.83
C GLY A 177 9.77 -6.92 12.62
N PHE A 178 9.08 -7.95 12.11
CA PHE A 178 7.90 -8.52 12.77
C PHE A 178 8.21 -8.98 14.21
N THR A 179 9.29 -9.73 14.41
CA THR A 179 9.69 -10.24 15.74
C THR A 179 9.98 -9.12 16.72
N ALA A 180 10.73 -8.11 16.30
CA ALA A 180 11.07 -6.96 17.14
C ALA A 180 9.81 -6.20 17.57
N VAL A 181 8.86 -5.99 16.66
CA VAL A 181 7.60 -5.32 16.97
C VAL A 181 6.69 -6.22 17.83
N TYR A 182 6.62 -7.52 17.56
CA TYR A 182 5.81 -8.47 18.32
C TYR A 182 6.27 -8.58 19.77
N ASP A 183 7.58 -8.69 20.00
CA ASP A 183 8.17 -8.84 21.33
C ASP A 183 8.39 -7.49 22.04
N GLY A 184 8.48 -6.39 21.29
CA GLY A 184 8.68 -5.05 21.84
C GLY A 184 7.45 -4.46 22.54
N GLU A 185 7.68 -3.53 23.47
CA GLU A 185 6.61 -2.84 24.22
C GLU A 185 5.90 -1.76 23.39
N ALA A 186 6.50 -1.33 22.29
CA ALA A 186 6.05 -0.17 21.54
C ALA A 186 4.73 -0.43 20.81
N ALA A 187 3.68 0.23 21.31
CA ALA A 187 2.84 0.98 20.40
C ALA A 187 3.71 2.10 19.82
N LEU A 188 3.98 2.11 18.50
CA LEU A 188 4.41 3.36 17.89
C LEU A 188 3.26 4.32 18.13
N THR A 189 3.47 5.34 18.97
CA THR A 189 2.43 6.35 19.16
C THR A 189 2.15 6.98 17.78
N PHE A 190 0.91 7.41 17.53
CA PHE A 190 0.58 8.09 16.27
C PHE A 190 1.53 9.27 16.00
N ASP A 191 2.01 9.92 17.06
CA ASP A 191 3.04 10.95 17.02
C ASP A 191 4.40 10.42 16.54
N GLU A 192 4.88 9.28 17.04
CA GLU A 192 6.14 8.67 16.57
C GLU A 192 6.02 8.16 15.13
N PHE A 193 4.89 7.55 14.76
CA PHE A 193 4.64 7.16 13.37
C PHE A 193 4.59 8.41 12.47
N SER A 194 3.90 9.47 12.89
CA SER A 194 3.82 10.73 12.13
C SER A 194 5.16 11.43 12.03
N LYS A 195 5.97 11.47 13.10
CA LYS A 195 7.32 12.06 13.09
C LYS A 195 8.31 11.27 12.24
N ASN A 196 8.18 9.95 12.20
CA ASN A 196 9.04 9.10 11.36
C ASN A 196 8.58 9.08 9.89
N ALA A 197 7.28 9.22 9.63
CA ALA A 197 6.70 9.21 8.29
C ALA A 197 6.68 10.61 7.63
N SER A 198 6.58 11.69 8.39
CA SER A 198 6.66 13.06 7.86
C SER A 198 8.13 13.48 7.78
N GLY A 199 8.53 14.01 6.63
CA GLY A 199 9.89 14.54 6.42
C GLY A 199 10.23 15.74 7.32
N GLU A 200 9.35 16.13 8.25
CA GLU A 200 9.51 17.24 9.18
C GLU A 200 10.58 16.95 10.22
N ALA A 201 10.68 15.72 10.76
CA ALA A 201 11.74 15.36 11.69
C ALA A 201 13.13 15.39 11.01
N ALA A 202 13.19 14.97 9.74
CA ALA A 202 14.41 15.05 8.95
C ALA A 202 14.77 16.51 8.62
N LEU A 203 13.79 17.36 8.31
CA LEU A 203 13.98 18.78 8.05
C LEU A 203 14.47 19.52 9.30
N GLU A 204 13.86 19.27 10.47
CA GLU A 204 14.26 19.89 11.74
C GLU A 204 15.70 19.55 12.09
N LYS A 205 16.11 18.29 11.91
CA LYS A 205 17.51 17.88 12.10
C LYS A 205 18.47 18.62 11.17
N ILE A 206 18.13 18.75 9.87
CA ILE A 206 18.95 19.49 8.90
C ILE A 206 19.05 20.98 9.27
N LEU A 207 17.98 21.58 9.78
CA LEU A 207 17.98 22.98 10.22
C LEU A 207 18.86 23.17 11.47
N GLN A 208 18.81 22.23 12.42
CA GLN A 208 19.67 22.23 13.61
C GLN A 208 21.14 22.06 13.23
N ASP A 209 21.48 21.09 12.39
CA ASP A 209 22.86 20.85 11.93
C ASP A 209 23.44 22.09 11.22
N ARG A 210 22.63 22.78 10.40
CA ARG A 210 23.04 24.03 9.73
C ARG A 210 23.21 25.19 10.70
N ALA A 211 22.37 25.29 11.73
CA ALA A 211 22.49 26.32 12.75
C ALA A 211 23.78 26.15 13.56
N GLU A 212 24.17 24.92 13.89
CA GLU A 212 25.44 24.63 14.57
C GLU A 212 26.65 24.90 13.67
N ALA A 213 26.59 24.49 12.39
CA ALA A 213 27.63 24.81 11.43
C ALA A 213 27.81 26.33 11.23
N ALA A 214 26.74 27.11 11.27
CA ALA A 214 26.81 28.56 11.20
C ALA A 214 27.46 29.17 12.46
N ARG A 215 27.14 28.65 13.64
CA ARG A 215 27.77 29.07 14.91
C ARG A 215 29.26 28.77 14.94
N GLN A 216 29.68 27.60 14.44
CA GLN A 216 31.09 27.24 14.36
C GLN A 216 31.88 28.18 13.43
N LYS A 217 31.30 28.54 12.28
CA LYS A 217 31.91 29.50 11.35
C LYS A 217 32.09 30.88 11.97
N LEU A 218 31.08 31.38 12.67
CA LEU A 218 31.16 32.67 13.36
C LEU A 218 32.21 32.65 14.48
N SER A 219 32.35 31.54 15.21
CA SER A 219 33.39 31.41 16.24
C SER A 219 34.82 31.29 15.68
N SER A 220 35.00 30.82 14.43
CA SER A 220 36.30 30.75 13.77
C SER A 220 36.75 32.06 13.11
N GLU A 221 35.86 33.06 13.03
CA GLU A 221 36.10 34.34 12.35
C GLU A 221 36.28 35.51 13.33
N GLU A 222 36.26 35.25 14.65
CA GLU A 222 36.49 36.27 15.68
C GLU A 222 38.01 36.52 15.87
N PRO A 223 38.57 37.68 15.50
CA PRO A 223 39.97 37.99 15.75
C PRO A 223 40.17 38.29 17.24
N ALA A 224 41.26 37.76 17.81
CA ALA A 224 41.69 37.97 19.18
C ALA A 224 41.66 39.47 19.58
N PRO A 225 41.26 39.80 20.83
CA PRO A 225 41.09 41.19 21.24
C PRO A 225 42.45 41.90 21.22
N ALA A 226 42.54 43.01 20.47
CA ALA A 226 43.71 43.87 20.48
C ALA A 226 43.85 44.53 21.86
N GLN A 227 45.02 44.34 22.46
CA GLN A 227 45.49 44.95 23.70
C GLN A 227 45.73 46.46 23.56
#